data_AF-A0A1E7N983-F1
#
_entry.id   AF-A0A1E7N983-F1
#
_cell.length_a   1.000
_cell.length_b   1.000
_cell.length_c   1.000
_cell.angle_alpha   90.00
_cell.angle_beta   90.00
_cell.angle_gamma   90.00
#
_symmetry.space_group_name_H-M   'P 1'
#
loop_
_entity.id
_entity.type
_entity.pdbx_description
1 polymer ?
#
loop_
_entity_poly.entity_id
_entity_poly.type
_entity_poly.pdbx_seq_one_letter_code
_entity_poly.pdbx_strand_id
1 'polypeptide(L)'
;MRAVILSMPNSPQAQDERAQHFRRRMHSIEQIRQRATARGESPPPLEQILDQLVAPFYLRAIFGIDPPATGYPEVLVDRLLGTTGTA
;
A
#
# COMPACT_ATOMS: atom_id res chain seq x y z
N MET A 1 -24.89 -3.74 -5.74
CA MET A 1 -24.25 -4.38 -4.57
C MET A 1 -23.91 -5.83 -4.92
N ARG A 2 -22.82 -6.08 -5.66
CA ARG A 2 -22.41 -7.46 -5.97
C ARG A 2 -21.75 -8.06 -4.73
N ALA A 3 -22.28 -9.20 -4.31
CA ALA A 3 -21.80 -10.04 -3.22
C ALA A 3 -20.41 -10.64 -3.52
N VAL A 4 -19.34 -9.85 -3.44
CA VAL A 4 -17.96 -10.31 -3.70
C VAL A 4 -17.25 -10.80 -2.44
N ILE A 5 -17.71 -10.41 -1.24
CA ILE A 5 -17.08 -10.85 0.02
C ILE A 5 -17.24 -12.37 0.24
N LEU A 6 -18.30 -12.99 -0.29
CA LEU A 6 -18.55 -14.44 -0.14
C LEU A 6 -17.83 -15.31 -1.20
N SER A 7 -17.24 -14.72 -2.23
CA SER A 7 -16.57 -15.46 -3.31
C SER A 7 -15.04 -15.46 -3.21
N MET A 8 -14.47 -14.73 -2.25
CA MET A 8 -13.06 -14.89 -1.94
C MET A 8 -12.86 -16.27 -1.28
N PRO A 9 -11.88 -17.08 -1.72
CA PRO A 9 -11.51 -18.27 -0.97
C PRO A 9 -11.10 -17.81 0.42
N ASN A 10 -11.95 -18.09 1.41
CA ASN A 10 -11.69 -17.80 2.83
C ASN A 10 -11.00 -19.00 3.50
N SER A 11 -10.31 -19.83 2.70
CA SER A 11 -9.50 -20.92 3.23
C SER A 11 -8.29 -20.33 3.97
N PRO A 12 -7.83 -20.99 5.04
CA PRO A 12 -6.61 -20.58 5.74
C PRO A 12 -5.41 -20.39 4.79
N GLN A 13 -5.28 -21.24 3.77
CA GLN A 13 -4.25 -21.17 2.75
C GLN A 13 -4.29 -19.87 1.94
N ALA A 14 -5.48 -19.45 1.48
CA ALA A 14 -5.62 -18.20 0.73
C ALA A 14 -5.32 -16.97 1.59
N GLN A 15 -5.60 -17.02 2.89
CA GLN A 15 -5.23 -15.96 3.84
C GLN A 15 -3.70 -15.92 4.05
N ASP A 16 -3.07 -17.07 4.21
CA ASP A 16 -1.60 -17.17 4.35
C ASP A 16 -0.87 -16.66 3.11
N GLU A 17 -1.35 -16.98 1.91
CA GLU A 17 -0.79 -16.47 0.66
C GLU A 17 -0.87 -14.93 0.60
N ARG A 18 -2.03 -14.34 0.92
CA ARG A 18 -2.20 -12.88 0.98
C ARG A 18 -1.26 -12.23 1.99
N ALA A 19 -1.13 -12.83 3.17
CA ALA A 19 -0.21 -12.35 4.19
C ALA A 19 1.25 -12.41 3.71
N GLN A 20 1.66 -13.48 3.03
CA GLN A 20 2.99 -13.60 2.44
C GLN A 20 3.24 -12.58 1.33
N HIS A 21 2.27 -12.35 0.45
CA HIS A 21 2.36 -11.31 -0.58
C HIS A 21 2.50 -9.92 0.04
N PHE A 22 1.71 -9.63 1.08
CA PHE A 22 1.81 -8.37 1.82
C PHE A 22 3.19 -8.19 2.47
N ARG A 23 3.70 -9.20 3.18
CA ARG A 23 5.04 -9.18 3.81
C ARG A 23 6.15 -8.91 2.79
N ARG A 24 6.14 -9.59 1.63
CA ARG A 24 7.12 -9.37 0.55
C ARG A 24 7.09 -7.94 0.02
N ARG A 25 5.88 -7.37 -0.11
CA ARG A 25 5.70 -5.98 -0.55
C ARG A 25 6.24 -4.99 0.49
N MET A 26 5.92 -5.19 1.77
CA MET A 26 6.43 -4.33 2.85
C MET A 26 7.95 -4.39 2.98
N HIS A 27 8.54 -5.58 2.84
CA HIS A 27 10.00 -5.73 2.80
C HIS A 27 10.63 -4.93 1.65
N SER A 28 10.03 -5.00 0.44
CA SER A 28 10.51 -4.26 -0.73
C SER A 28 10.43 -2.74 -0.52
N ILE A 29 9.36 -2.25 0.10
CA ILE A 29 9.19 -0.84 0.48
C ILE A 29 10.29 -0.42 1.47
N GLU A 30 10.55 -1.21 2.50
CA GLU A 30 11.58 -0.90 3.49
C GLU A 30 12.98 -0.84 2.86
N GLN A 31 13.29 -1.74 1.92
CA GLN A 31 14.54 -1.67 1.15
C GLN A 31 14.66 -0.41 0.28
N ILE A 32 13.55 0.12 -0.23
CA ILE A 32 13.55 1.41 -0.95
C ILE A 32 13.84 2.56 0.03
N ARG A 33 13.19 2.56 1.20
CA ARG A 33 13.41 3.56 2.25
C ARG A 33 14.86 3.57 2.73
N GLN A 34 15.42 2.41 3.04
CA GLN A 34 16.82 2.27 3.47
C GLN A 34 17.79 2.84 2.42
N ARG A 35 17.54 2.59 1.14
CA ARG A 35 18.34 3.17 0.05
C ARG A 35 18.19 4.69 -0.05
N ALA A 36 17.01 5.24 0.21
CA ALA A 36 16.80 6.69 0.28
C ALA A 36 17.57 7.32 1.45
N THR A 37 17.47 6.73 2.64
CA THR A 37 18.25 7.16 3.81
C THR A 37 19.76 7.09 3.55
N ALA A 38 20.24 6.04 2.88
CA ALA A 38 21.65 5.92 2.52
C ALA A 38 22.13 7.00 1.52
N ARG A 39 21.21 7.63 0.77
CA ARG A 39 21.49 8.80 -0.08
C ARG A 39 21.40 10.13 0.67
N GLY A 40 21.11 10.12 1.98
CA GLY A 40 20.87 11.32 2.77
C GLY A 40 19.47 11.91 2.60
N GLU A 41 18.54 11.18 1.97
CA GLU A 41 17.13 11.59 1.87
C GLU A 41 16.40 11.26 3.18
N SER A 42 15.30 11.98 3.43
CA SER A 42 14.38 11.70 4.56
C SER A 42 13.10 11.06 4.03
N PRO A 43 13.07 9.73 3.79
CA PRO A 43 11.87 9.06 3.31
C PRO A 43 10.78 9.06 4.40
N PRO A 44 9.49 9.10 4.01
CA PRO A 44 8.38 8.98 4.96
C PRO A 44 8.51 7.72 5.84
N PRO A 45 8.01 7.74 7.10
CA PRO A 45 7.96 6.57 7.96
C PRO A 45 7.12 5.45 7.32
N LEU A 46 7.46 4.19 7.64
CA LEU A 46 6.80 3.01 7.07
C LEU A 46 5.29 3.02 7.33
N GLU A 47 4.87 3.49 8.51
CA GLU A 47 3.46 3.62 8.89
C GLU A 47 2.71 4.59 7.97
N GLN A 48 3.30 5.76 7.65
CA GLN A 48 2.67 6.69 6.72
C GLN A 48 2.58 6.12 5.30
N ILE A 49 3.58 5.35 4.86
CA ILE A 49 3.50 4.65 3.56
C ILE A 49 2.39 3.61 3.59
N LEU A 50 2.24 2.88 4.70
CA LEU A 50 1.17 1.90 4.87
C LEU A 50 -0.20 2.58 4.82
N ASP A 51 -0.41 3.64 5.59
CA ASP A 51 -1.71 4.30 5.74
C ASP A 51 -2.11 5.12 4.51
N GLN A 52 -1.15 5.82 3.90
CA GLN A 52 -1.44 6.78 2.82
C GLN A 52 -1.26 6.20 1.42
N LEU A 53 -0.42 5.18 1.24
CA LEU A 53 -0.17 4.56 -0.07
C LEU A 53 -0.72 3.15 -0.16
N VAL A 54 -0.43 2.26 0.80
CA VAL A 54 -0.80 0.83 0.67
C VAL A 54 -2.28 0.59 0.99
N ALA A 55 -2.78 1.11 2.11
CA ALA A 55 -4.15 0.91 2.56
C ALA A 55 -5.21 1.35 1.54
N PRO A 56 -5.07 2.49 0.82
CA PRO A 56 -6.05 2.88 -0.19
C PRO A 56 -6.21 1.89 -1.35
N PHE A 57 -5.16 1.18 -1.76
CA PHE A 57 -5.28 0.11 -2.75
C PHE A 57 -5.95 -1.13 -2.18
N TYR A 58 -5.59 -1.53 -0.96
CA TYR A 58 -6.16 -2.72 -0.32
C TYR A 58 -7.65 -2.54 -0.01
N LEU A 59 -8.05 -1.36 0.49
CA LEU A 59 -9.46 -1.05 0.75
C LEU A 59 -10.28 -1.16 -0.54
N ARG A 60 -9.79 -0.58 -1.64
CA ARG A 60 -10.40 -0.70 -2.96
C ARG A 60 -10.51 -2.15 -3.43
N ALA A 61 -9.44 -2.93 -3.32
CA ALA A 61 -9.42 -4.33 -3.70
C ALA A 61 -10.43 -5.17 -2.88
N ILE A 62 -10.54 -4.93 -1.57
CA ILE A 62 -11.51 -5.61 -0.70
C ILE A 62 -12.94 -5.34 -1.14
N PHE A 63 -13.24 -4.09 -1.50
CA PHE A 63 -14.58 -3.69 -1.93
C PHE A 63 -14.83 -3.87 -3.44
N GLY A 64 -13.86 -4.39 -4.20
CA GLY A 64 -13.96 -4.54 -5.66
C GLY A 64 -14.14 -3.21 -6.39
N ILE A 65 -13.54 -2.14 -5.87
CA ILE A 65 -13.56 -0.81 -6.45
C ILE A 65 -12.27 -0.62 -7.22
N ASP A 66 -12.37 -0.45 -8.54
CA ASP A 66 -11.18 -0.17 -9.35
C ASP A 66 -10.62 1.22 -9.00
N PRO A 67 -9.29 1.37 -8.88
CA PRO A 67 -8.69 2.69 -8.80
C PRO A 67 -8.97 3.47 -10.11
N PRO A 68 -8.95 4.81 -10.08
CA PRO A 68 -8.98 5.62 -11.29
C PRO A 68 -7.98 5.10 -12.34
N ALA A 69 -8.41 5.07 -13.60
CA ALA A 69 -7.66 4.45 -14.70
C ALA A 69 -6.24 5.03 -14.91
N THR A 70 -6.02 6.28 -14.48
CA THR A 70 -4.72 6.96 -14.59
C THR A 70 -4.47 7.85 -13.38
N GLY A 71 -3.22 7.99 -12.97
CA GLY A 71 -2.78 9.02 -12.01
C GLY A 71 -3.04 8.68 -10.54
N TYR A 72 -3.70 7.57 -10.23
CA TYR A 72 -4.08 7.26 -8.85
C TYR A 72 -2.87 7.01 -7.92
N PRO A 73 -1.87 6.19 -8.30
CA PRO A 73 -0.63 6.05 -7.52
C PRO A 73 0.10 7.39 -7.32
N GLU A 74 0.18 8.20 -8.38
CA GLU A 74 0.91 9.47 -8.40
C GLU A 74 0.30 10.46 -7.39
N VAL A 75 -1.04 10.58 -7.37
CA VAL A 75 -1.74 11.44 -6.39
C VAL A 75 -1.50 10.99 -4.94
N LEU A 76 -1.42 9.68 -4.69
CA LEU A 76 -1.13 9.17 -3.34
C LEU A 76 0.32 9.45 -2.93
N VAL A 77 1.26 9.31 -3.86
CA VAL A 77 2.67 9.63 -3.63
C VAL A 77 2.86 11.13 -3.41
N ASP A 78 2.24 11.98 -4.23
CA ASP A 78 2.28 13.43 -4.08
C ASP A 78 1.71 13.88 -2.73
N ARG A 79 0.61 13.26 -2.28
CA ARG A 79 0.07 13.51 -0.94
C ARG A 79 1.05 13.10 0.15
N LEU A 80 1.59 11.89 0.06
CA LEU A 80 2.52 11.36 1.05
C LEU A 80 3.76 12.27 1.19
N LEU A 81 4.38 12.64 0.07
CA LEU A 81 5.57 13.49 0.04
C LEU A 81 5.27 14.97 0.30
N GLY A 82 4.06 15.43 0.00
CA GLY A 82 3.59 16.78 0.31
C GLY A 82 3.30 16.99 1.80
N THR A 83 2.87 15.94 2.51
CA THR A 83 2.62 16.00 3.97
C THR A 83 3.89 16.02 4.83
N THR A 84 5.03 15.57 4.29
CA THR A 84 6.33 15.62 4.98
C THR A 84 6.92 17.03 5.17
N GLY A 85 6.20 18.10 4.77
CA GLY A 85 6.59 19.50 4.94
C GLY A 85 6.13 20.19 6.24
N THR A 86 5.43 19.49 7.15
CA THR A 86 5.04 20.03 8.46
C THR A 86 5.46 19.09 9.59
N ALA A 87 6.69 19.28 10.09
CA ALA A 87 7.16 18.81 11.39
C ALA A 87 8.28 19.73 11.87
#